data_AF-A0A3D5KG95-F1
#
_entry.id   AF-A0A3D5KG95-F1
#
_cell.length_a   1.000
_cell.length_b   1.000
_cell.length_c   1.000
_cell.angle_alpha   90.00
_cell.angle_beta   90.00
_cell.angle_gamma   90.00
#
_symmetry.space_group_name_H-M   'P 1'
#
loop_
_entity.id
_entity.type
_entity.pdbx_description
1 polymer ?
#
loop_
_entity_poly.entity_id
_entity_poly.type
_entity_poly.pdbx_seq_one_letter_code
_entity_poly.pdbx_strand_id
1 'polypeptide(L)' 'KFYDRKEIKDIMAYLKVLNNPDDDISLQRIINVPKRSIGAATVDKLMQHANEIEDNLYNVMLDVDLVPTLTARN' A
#
# COMPACT_ATOMS: atom_id res chain seq x y z
N LYS A 1 -19.74 -9.83 13.80
CA LYS A 1 -18.74 -10.81 14.31
C LYS A 1 -17.95 -11.51 13.20
N PHE A 2 -18.55 -12.12 12.17
CA PHE A 2 -17.76 -12.79 11.10
C PHE A 2 -16.86 -11.83 10.31
N TYR A 3 -17.43 -10.71 9.81
CA TYR A 3 -16.69 -9.69 9.05
C TYR A 3 -15.69 -8.87 9.87
N ASP A 4 -15.69 -9.02 11.20
CA ASP A 4 -14.77 -8.30 12.08
C ASP A 4 -13.40 -8.99 12.18
N ARG A 5 -13.35 -10.28 11.81
CA ARG A 5 -12.15 -11.11 11.83
C ARG A 5 -11.08 -10.51 10.91
N LYS A 6 -9.83 -10.51 11.39
CA LYS A 6 -8.70 -9.88 10.70
C LYS A 6 -8.52 -10.43 9.29
N GLU A 7 -8.49 -11.74 9.16
CA GLU A 7 -8.33 -12.47 7.90
C GLU A 7 -9.44 -12.17 6.89
N ILE A 8 -10.68 -11.97 7.36
CA ILE A 8 -11.79 -11.61 6.48
C ILE A 8 -11.59 -10.20 5.95
N LYS A 9 -11.23 -9.25 6.82
CA LYS A 9 -10.93 -7.87 6.40
C LYS A 9 -9.73 -7.79 5.46
N ASP A 10 -8.70 -8.61 5.69
CA ASP A 10 -7.50 -8.64 4.86
C ASP A 10 -7.84 -9.19 3.46
N ILE A 11 -8.60 -10.28 3.35
CA ILE A 11 -9.07 -10.80 2.06
C ILE A 11 -9.96 -9.78 1.34
N MET A 12 -10.88 -9.14 2.06
CA MET A 12 -11.74 -8.10 1.46
C MET A 12 -10.91 -6.92 0.93
N ALA A 13 -9.86 -6.52 1.64
CA ALA A 13 -8.95 -5.47 1.18
C ALA A 13 -8.17 -5.89 -0.07
N TYR A 14 -7.72 -7.14 -0.16
CA TYR A 14 -7.14 -7.69 -1.39
C TYR A 14 -8.09 -7.59 -2.59
N LEU A 15 -9.33 -8.06 -2.41
CA LEU A 15 -10.34 -8.02 -3.48
C LEU A 15 -10.69 -6.59 -3.89
N LYS A 16 -10.75 -5.66 -2.92
CA LYS A 16 -10.98 -4.24 -3.19
C LYS A 16 -9.88 -3.62 -4.03
N VAL A 17 -8.61 -3.83 -3.68
CA VAL A 17 -7.47 -3.31 -4.47
C VAL A 17 -7.46 -3.91 -5.87
N LEU A 18 -7.79 -5.20 -6.02
CA LEU A 18 -7.87 -5.85 -7.33
C LEU A 18 -8.96 -5.21 -8.22
N ASN A 19 -10.10 -4.83 -7.62
CA ASN A 19 -11.20 -4.19 -8.35
C ASN A 19 -11.00 -2.68 -8.53
N ASN A 20 -10.40 -2.01 -7.56
CA ASN A 20 -10.13 -0.58 -7.52
C ASN A 20 -8.73 -0.32 -6.93
N PRO A 21 -7.70 -0.20 -7.78
CA PRO A 21 -6.34 0.08 -7.35
C PRO A 21 -6.18 1.42 -6.61
N ASP A 22 -7.09 2.37 -6.82
CA ASP A 22 -7.09 3.70 -6.19
C ASP A 22 -7.50 3.66 -4.69
N ASP A 23 -7.88 2.49 -4.15
CA ASP A 23 -8.22 2.35 -2.73
C ASP A 23 -6.96 2.21 -1.85
N ASP A 24 -6.34 3.36 -1.58
CA ASP A 24 -5.13 3.46 -0.74
C ASP A 24 -5.34 2.87 0.66
N ILE A 25 -6.53 3.00 1.25
CA ILE A 25 -6.83 2.48 2.59
C ILE A 25 -6.76 0.95 2.59
N SER A 26 -7.37 0.32 1.60
CA SER A 26 -7.31 -1.13 1.44
C SER A 26 -5.87 -1.58 1.14
N LEU A 27 -5.15 -0.86 0.29
CA LEU A 27 -3.76 -1.19 -0.04
C LEU A 27 -2.83 -1.08 1.18
N GLN A 28 -2.87 0.02 1.93
CA GLN A 28 -2.09 0.21 3.16
C GLN A 28 -2.34 -0.90 4.18
N ARG A 29 -3.56 -1.43 4.26
CA ARG A 29 -3.90 -2.55 5.16
C ARG A 29 -3.15 -3.83 4.80
N ILE A 30 -3.04 -4.15 3.51
CA ILE A 30 -2.52 -5.44 3.01
C ILE A 30 -1.09 -5.38 2.48
N ILE A 31 -0.51 -4.18 2.34
CA ILE A 31 0.81 -3.96 1.73
C ILE A 31 1.90 -4.83 2.36
N ASN A 32 1.84 -5.06 3.68
CA ASN A 32 2.79 -5.89 4.41
C ASN A 32 2.16 -7.16 5.03
N VAL A 33 1.05 -7.65 4.45
CA VAL A 33 0.38 -8.89 4.88
C VAL A 33 0.17 -9.80 3.67
N PRO A 34 0.88 -10.94 3.51
CA PRO A 34 1.94 -11.47 4.39
C PRO A 34 3.15 -10.54 4.48
N LYS A 35 4.01 -10.76 5.48
CA LYS A 35 5.15 -9.90 5.77
C LYS A 35 6.11 -9.83 4.57
N ARG A 36 6.31 -8.62 4.04
CA ARG A 36 7.20 -8.27 2.92
C ARG A 36 8.37 -7.37 3.34
N SER A 37 8.53 -7.15 4.64
CA SER A 37 9.53 -6.23 5.21
C SER A 37 9.32 -4.76 4.79
N ILE A 38 8.08 -4.38 4.50
CA ILE A 38 7.69 -2.99 4.20
C ILE A 38 7.30 -2.32 5.53
N GLY A 39 8.14 -1.39 6.01
CA GLY A 39 7.94 -0.68 7.27
C GLY A 39 7.05 0.55 7.13
N ALA A 40 6.51 1.06 8.25
CA ALA A 40 5.64 2.24 8.26
C ALA A 40 6.28 3.45 7.57
N ALA A 41 7.54 3.75 7.89
CA ALA A 41 8.27 4.86 7.28
C ALA A 41 8.42 4.73 5.74
N THR A 42 8.48 3.50 5.20
CA THR A 42 8.49 3.28 3.75
C THR A 42 7.13 3.61 3.15
N VAL A 43 6.03 3.16 3.79
CA VAL A 43 4.66 3.46 3.36
C VAL A 43 4.39 4.96 3.43
N ASP A 44 4.81 5.63 4.49
CA ASP A 44 4.61 7.08 4.65
C ASP A 44 5.32 7.87 3.55
N LYS A 45 6.54 7.47 3.17
CA LYS A 45 7.28 8.08 2.04
C LYS A 45 6.57 7.88 0.70
N LEU A 46 6.05 6.68 0.44
CA LEU A 46 5.28 6.38 -0.77
C LEU A 46 4.00 7.23 -0.82
N MET A 47 3.25 7.28 0.28
CA MET A 47 2.03 8.09 0.40
C MET A 47 2.31 9.59 0.24
N GLN A 48 3.39 10.08 0.86
CA GLN A 48 3.79 11.48 0.69
C GLN A 48 4.08 11.79 -0.78
N HIS A 49 4.84 10.93 -1.46
CA HIS A 49 5.14 11.14 -2.86
C HIS A 49 3.89 11.09 -3.73
N ALA A 50 3.00 10.12 -3.51
CA ALA A 50 1.71 10.01 -4.18
C ALA A 50 0.90 11.32 -4.08
N ASN A 51 0.81 11.89 -2.87
CA ASN A 51 0.14 13.18 -2.66
C ASN A 51 0.83 14.35 -3.39
N GLU A 52 2.17 14.37 -3.45
CA GLU A 52 2.93 15.44 -4.12
C GLU A 52 2.69 15.47 -5.64
N ILE A 53 2.49 14.31 -6.25
CA ILE A 53 2.26 14.16 -7.70
C ILE A 53 0.78 14.01 -8.07
N GLU A 54 -0.12 14.11 -7.09
CA GLU A 54 -1.57 13.89 -7.25
C GLU A 54 -1.91 12.52 -7.88
N ASP A 55 -1.23 11.47 -7.44
CA ASP A 55 -1.43 10.08 -7.87
C ASP A 55 -1.82 9.17 -6.69
N ASN A 56 -2.21 7.92 -6.96
CA ASN A 56 -2.55 6.93 -5.94
C ASN A 56 -1.31 6.12 -5.49
N LEU A 57 -1.43 5.44 -4.34
CA LEU A 57 -0.33 4.62 -3.81
C LEU A 57 0.05 3.46 -4.74
N TYR A 58 -0.93 2.90 -5.45
CA TYR A 58 -0.72 1.74 -6.32
C TYR A 58 0.22 2.07 -7.49
N ASN A 59 0.00 3.19 -8.18
CA ASN A 59 0.82 3.65 -9.30
C ASN A 59 2.24 3.99 -8.83
N VAL A 60 2.38 4.69 -7.71
CA VAL A 60 3.68 4.99 -7.11
C VAL A 60 4.46 3.71 -6.76
N MET A 61 3.77 2.63 -6.36
CA MET A 61 4.42 1.34 -6.11
C MET A 61 4.90 0.64 -7.39
N LEU A 62 4.28 0.89 -8.55
CA LEU A 62 4.75 0.36 -9.84
C LEU A 62 6.03 1.06 -10.29
N ASP A 63 6.16 2.36 -9.97
CA ASP A 63 7.29 3.22 -10.34
C ASP A 63 8.16 3.60 -9.12
N VAL A 64 8.39 2.65 -8.21
CA VAL A 64 9.06 2.89 -6.91
C VAL A 64 10.46 3.49 -7.03
N ASP A 65 11.16 3.22 -8.14
CA ASP A 65 12.50 3.75 -8.42
C ASP A 65 12.51 5.27 -8.69
N LEU A 66 11.35 5.86 -8.97
CA LEU A 66 11.20 7.30 -9.19
C LEU A 66 10.97 8.08 -7.90
N VAL A 67 10.74 7.40 -6.77
CA VAL A 67 10.46 8.03 -5.47
C VAL A 67 11.76 8.51 -4.83
N PRO A 68 12.06 9.82 -4.82
CA PRO A 68 13.42 10.31 -4.50
C PRO A 68 13.82 10.08 -3.03
N THR A 69 12.83 9.97 -2.14
CA THR A 69 13.03 9.82 -0.69
C THR A 69 13.22 8.36 -0.26
N LEU A 70 12.98 7.40 -1.16
CA LEU A 70 13.20 6.00 -0.90
C LEU A 70 14.68 5.65 -1.09
N THR A 71 15.15 4.74 -0.25
CA THR A 71 16.51 4.22 -0.32
C THR A 71 16.40 2.72 -0.51
N ALA A 72 17.06 2.19 -1.54
CA ALA A 72 17.12 0.75 -1.76
C ALA A 72 17.74 0.08 -0.53
N ARG A 73 17.13 -1.02 -0.10
CA ARG A 73 17.71 -1.85 0.95
C ARG A 73 18.80 -2.69 0.31
N ASN A 74 20.07 -2.37 0.61
CA ASN A 74 21.23 -3.18 0.23
C ASN A 74 21.12 -4.61 0.75
#